data_AF-A0A2C6AKB7-F1
#
_entry.id   AF-A0A2C6AKB7-F1
#
_cell.length_a   1.000
_cell.length_b   1.000
_cell.length_c   1.000
_cell.angle_alpha   90.00
_cell.angle_beta   90.00
_cell.angle_gamma   90.00
#
_symmetry.space_group_name_H-M   'P 1'
#
loop_
_entity.id
_entity.type
_entity.pdbx_description
1 polymer ?
#
loop_
_entity_poly.entity_id
_entity_poly.type
_entity_poly.pdbx_seq_one_letter_code
_entity_poly.pdbx_strand_id
1 'polypeptide(L)'
;MSSSTLSVPEQIRQLDDARKLVLGDVKYYPSVVRGILPIIGPAAPIELRQWGADFLAEAFSTPALPNGEKETMQPYVLATLESLAENEREDAQVLRGVIQTAASIYPLALRWIINNGYDTVTWERMVSIKQKILRIWDNATPSVRICCIKFAQRVVLAQSAASGSEYRV
;
A
#
# COMPACT_ATOMS: atom_id res chain seq x y z
N MET A 1 -21.53 12.45 25.02
CA MET A 1 -21.65 13.04 23.67
C MET A 1 -21.67 11.89 22.69
N SER A 2 -22.84 11.56 22.16
CA SER A 2 -23.03 10.51 21.17
C SER A 2 -22.42 10.98 19.84
N SER A 3 -21.23 10.50 19.52
CA SER A 3 -20.65 10.63 18.19
C SER A 3 -21.57 9.91 17.20
N SER A 4 -22.41 10.67 16.50
CA SER A 4 -23.19 10.19 15.37
C SER A 4 -22.20 9.69 14.32
N THR A 5 -22.01 8.37 14.26
CA THR A 5 -21.20 7.72 13.23
C THR A 5 -21.86 7.99 11.88
N LEU A 6 -21.18 8.76 11.02
CA LEU A 6 -21.62 9.03 9.66
C LEU A 6 -21.96 7.73 8.94
N SER A 7 -22.97 7.77 8.07
CA SER A 7 -23.28 6.62 7.21
C SER A 7 -22.12 6.34 6.23
N VAL A 8 -22.01 5.11 5.73
CA VAL A 8 -20.95 4.74 4.76
C VAL A 8 -20.93 5.67 3.53
N PRO A 9 -22.07 6.03 2.91
CA PRO A 9 -22.06 6.97 1.77
C PRO A 9 -21.53 8.36 2.14
N GLU A 10 -21.84 8.87 3.34
CA GLU A 10 -21.33 10.16 3.81
C GLU A 10 -19.82 10.11 4.06
N GLN A 11 -19.32 8.99 4.60
CA GLN A 11 -17.89 8.75 4.78
C GLN A 11 -17.17 8.70 3.43
N ILE A 12 -17.69 7.96 2.45
CA ILE A 12 -17.14 7.93 1.08
C ILE A 12 -17.07 9.33 0.47
N ARG A 13 -18.12 10.14 0.64
CA ARG A 13 -18.10 11.54 0.15
C ARG A 13 -16.97 12.36 0.77
N GLN A 14 -16.74 12.21 2.08
CA GLN A 14 -15.64 12.90 2.76
C GLN A 14 -14.27 12.40 2.29
N LEU A 15 -14.13 11.10 2.05
CA LEU A 15 -12.92 10.50 1.52
C LEU A 15 -12.63 11.02 0.11
N ASP A 16 -13.64 11.13 -0.76
CA ASP A 16 -13.50 11.71 -2.10
C ASP A 16 -13.06 13.17 -2.07
N ASP A 17 -13.58 13.97 -1.13
CA ASP A 17 -13.13 15.36 -0.95
C ASP A 17 -11.67 15.42 -0.46
N ALA A 18 -11.26 14.50 0.41
CA ALA A 18 -9.86 14.36 0.82
C ALA A 18 -8.94 13.95 -0.35
N ARG A 19 -9.42 13.10 -1.27
CA ARG A 19 -8.69 12.74 -2.48
C ARG A 19 -8.53 13.94 -3.43
N LYS A 20 -9.58 14.74 -3.63
CA LYS A 20 -9.48 15.98 -4.43
C LYS A 20 -8.43 16.93 -3.86
N LEU A 21 -8.32 17.02 -2.53
CA LEU A 21 -7.32 17.86 -1.87
C LEU A 21 -5.89 17.44 -2.21
N VAL A 22 -5.56 16.15 -2.15
CA VAL A 22 -4.20 15.66 -2.47
C VAL A 22 -3.86 15.72 -3.96
N LEU A 23 -4.88 15.64 -4.83
CA LEU A 23 -4.72 15.84 -6.26
C LEU A 23 -4.48 17.31 -6.62
N GLY A 24 -5.05 18.24 -5.83
CA GLY A 24 -4.79 19.67 -5.98
C GLY A 24 -3.40 20.09 -5.48
N ASP A 25 -2.91 19.48 -4.40
CA ASP A 25 -1.58 19.74 -3.87
C ASP A 25 -1.01 18.50 -3.15
N VAL A 26 0.09 17.97 -3.69
CA VAL A 26 0.71 16.72 -3.24
C VAL A 26 1.23 16.79 -1.80
N LYS A 27 1.45 17.98 -1.25
CA LYS A 27 1.91 18.13 0.15
C LYS A 27 0.91 17.59 1.16
N TYR A 28 -0.35 17.42 0.78
CA TYR A 28 -1.40 16.91 1.65
C TYR A 28 -1.42 15.38 1.76
N TYR A 29 -0.72 14.64 0.88
CA TYR A 29 -0.68 13.17 0.90
C TYR A 29 -0.33 12.60 2.28
N PRO A 30 0.75 13.01 2.97
CA PRO A 30 1.10 12.44 4.28
C PRO A 30 -0.01 12.58 5.33
N SER A 31 -0.63 13.76 5.40
CA SER A 31 -1.70 14.04 6.36
C SER A 31 -2.97 13.27 6.04
N VAL A 32 -3.36 13.22 4.77
CA VAL A 32 -4.58 12.50 4.33
C VAL A 32 -4.40 10.99 4.48
N VAL A 33 -3.27 10.43 4.02
CA VAL A 33 -2.97 9.00 4.19
C VAL A 33 -3.05 8.61 5.66
N ARG A 34 -2.42 9.37 6.56
CA ARG A 34 -2.49 9.11 8.00
C ARG A 34 -3.92 9.18 8.54
N GLY A 35 -4.72 10.15 8.07
CA GLY A 35 -6.09 10.35 8.51
C GLY A 35 -7.04 9.22 8.11
N ILE A 36 -6.82 8.59 6.95
CA ILE A 36 -7.72 7.53 6.46
C ILE A 36 -7.43 6.15 7.02
N LEU A 37 -6.22 5.85 7.49
CA LEU A 37 -5.85 4.49 7.92
C LEU A 37 -6.81 3.89 8.97
N PRO A 38 -7.25 4.62 10.01
CA PRO A 38 -8.21 4.11 10.97
C PRO A 38 -9.60 3.80 10.37
N ILE A 39 -9.93 4.37 9.21
CA ILE A 39 -11.23 4.26 8.53
C ILE A 39 -11.28 3.02 7.63
N ILE A 40 -10.13 2.59 7.11
CA ILE A 40 -10.03 1.57 6.04
C ILE A 40 -9.48 0.22 6.54
N GLY A 41 -9.44 0.01 7.86
CA GLY A 41 -8.94 -1.22 8.47
C GLY A 41 -9.77 -2.47 8.13
N PRO A 42 -9.33 -3.67 8.53
CA PRO A 42 -9.94 -4.94 8.12
C PRO A 42 -11.39 -5.13 8.58
N ALA A 43 -11.80 -4.45 9.65
CA ALA A 43 -13.17 -4.48 10.17
C ALA A 43 -14.09 -3.42 9.53
N ALA A 44 -13.58 -2.56 8.67
CA ALA A 44 -14.37 -1.52 8.03
C ALA A 44 -15.34 -2.09 6.99
N PRO A 45 -16.48 -1.41 6.73
CA PRO A 45 -17.34 -1.70 5.59
C PRO A 45 -16.54 -1.88 4.29
N ILE A 46 -16.99 -2.81 3.45
CA ILE A 46 -16.26 -3.20 2.23
C ILE A 46 -15.98 -2.00 1.32
N GLU A 47 -16.93 -1.08 1.21
CA GLU A 47 -16.83 0.12 0.39
C GLU A 47 -15.66 1.01 0.84
N LEU A 48 -15.45 1.15 2.15
CA LEU A 48 -14.34 1.94 2.71
C LEU A 48 -13.00 1.25 2.49
N ARG A 49 -12.95 -0.07 2.65
CA ARG A 49 -11.73 -0.86 2.39
C ARG A 49 -11.33 -0.81 0.92
N GLN A 50 -12.29 -0.95 0.01
CA GLN A 50 -12.07 -0.83 -1.43
C GLN A 50 -11.55 0.55 -1.79
N TRP A 51 -12.23 1.61 -1.31
CA TRP A 51 -11.79 2.99 -1.53
C TRP A 51 -10.37 3.22 -0.98
N GLY A 52 -10.10 2.77 0.24
CA GLY A 52 -8.80 2.91 0.89
C GLY A 52 -7.68 2.20 0.16
N ALA A 53 -7.90 0.96 -0.25
CA ALA A 53 -6.92 0.18 -1.01
C ALA A 53 -6.60 0.83 -2.36
N ASP A 54 -7.60 1.32 -3.07
CA ASP A 54 -7.42 2.02 -4.35
C ASP A 54 -6.67 3.35 -4.16
N PHE A 55 -7.02 4.12 -3.12
CA PHE A 55 -6.34 5.38 -2.80
C PHE A 55 -4.87 5.16 -2.40
N LEU A 56 -4.57 4.15 -1.58
CA LEU A 56 -3.19 3.83 -1.22
C LEU A 56 -2.38 3.37 -2.43
N ALA A 57 -2.97 2.62 -3.36
CA ALA A 57 -2.32 2.22 -4.60
C ALA A 57 -1.99 3.45 -5.46
N GLU A 58 -2.91 4.41 -5.58
CA GLU A 58 -2.67 5.70 -6.25
C GLU A 58 -1.56 6.50 -5.58
N ALA A 59 -1.64 6.72 -4.26
CA ALA A 59 -0.71 7.55 -3.51
C ALA A 59 0.75 7.05 -3.58
N PHE A 60 0.96 5.73 -3.60
CA PHE A 60 2.31 5.17 -3.69
C PHE A 60 2.80 5.00 -5.14
N SER A 61 1.90 4.95 -6.12
CA SER A 61 2.27 4.85 -7.55
C SER A 61 2.46 6.20 -8.24
N THR A 62 1.87 7.29 -7.72
CA THR A 62 1.96 8.61 -8.36
C THR A 62 3.42 9.12 -8.44
N PRO A 63 3.89 9.61 -9.60
CA PRO A 63 5.23 10.22 -9.70
C PRO A 63 5.28 11.61 -9.07
N ALA A 64 4.12 12.23 -8.80
CA ALA A 64 4.04 13.58 -8.25
C ALA A 64 4.46 13.66 -6.77
N LEU A 65 4.38 12.54 -6.05
CA LEU A 65 4.85 12.43 -4.67
C LEU A 65 6.29 11.88 -4.65
N PRO A 66 7.28 12.62 -4.11
CA PRO A 66 8.66 12.18 -4.05
C PRO A 66 8.85 10.87 -3.28
N ASN A 67 9.83 10.06 -3.68
CA ASN A 67 10.14 8.80 -2.99
C ASN A 67 10.52 9.01 -1.52
N GLY A 68 11.18 10.12 -1.18
CA GLY A 68 11.51 10.46 0.21
C GLY A 68 10.27 10.58 1.10
N GLU A 69 9.20 11.21 0.59
CA GLU A 69 7.92 11.28 1.32
C GLU A 69 7.29 9.89 1.45
N LYS A 70 7.29 9.09 0.37
CA LYS A 70 6.77 7.71 0.44
C LYS A 70 7.53 6.84 1.44
N GLU A 71 8.85 7.03 1.55
CA GLU A 71 9.70 6.34 2.52
C GLU A 71 9.35 6.70 3.97
N THR A 72 8.94 7.94 4.26
CA THR A 72 8.47 8.32 5.60
C THR A 72 7.04 7.86 5.88
N MET A 73 6.22 7.69 4.84
CA MET A 73 4.84 7.23 4.98
C MET A 73 4.69 5.71 5.14
N GLN A 74 5.57 4.92 4.54
CA GLN A 74 5.42 3.47 4.49
C GLN A 74 5.24 2.76 5.85
N PRO A 75 5.88 3.16 6.99
CA PRO A 75 5.86 2.32 8.19
C PRO A 75 4.46 2.13 8.76
N TYR A 76 3.66 3.20 8.75
CA TYR A 76 2.28 3.16 9.23
C TYR A 76 1.29 2.61 8.19
N VAL A 77 1.59 2.75 6.90
CA VAL A 77 0.79 2.13 5.82
C VAL A 77 0.94 0.61 5.82
N LEU A 78 2.18 0.11 5.99
CA LEU A 78 2.47 -1.32 6.01
C LEU A 78 1.65 -2.08 7.05
N ALA A 79 1.41 -1.50 8.24
CA ALA A 79 0.57 -2.13 9.26
C ALA A 79 -0.86 -2.41 8.78
N THR A 80 -1.44 -1.46 8.03
CA THR A 80 -2.78 -1.62 7.46
C THR A 80 -2.76 -2.65 6.33
N LEU A 81 -1.76 -2.59 5.44
CA LEU A 81 -1.61 -3.55 4.34
C LEU A 81 -1.46 -4.99 4.83
N GLU A 82 -0.67 -5.21 5.88
CA GLU A 82 -0.50 -6.52 6.51
C GLU A 82 -1.85 -7.06 7.00
N SER A 83 -2.57 -6.27 7.80
CA SER A 83 -3.86 -6.68 8.34
C SER A 83 -4.92 -7.02 7.28
N LEU A 84 -4.93 -6.28 6.16
CA LEU A 84 -5.83 -6.55 5.03
C LEU A 84 -5.38 -7.79 4.24
N ALA A 85 -4.07 -7.97 4.04
CA ALA A 85 -3.54 -9.13 3.35
C ALA A 85 -3.74 -10.44 4.13
N GLU A 86 -3.73 -10.40 5.47
CA GLU A 86 -3.93 -11.55 6.34
C GLU A 86 -5.33 -12.16 6.24
N ASN A 87 -6.34 -11.33 5.96
CA ASN A 87 -7.73 -11.75 5.82
C ASN A 87 -7.92 -12.70 4.62
N GLU A 88 -8.16 -13.98 4.90
CA GLU A 88 -8.30 -15.02 3.85
C GLU A 88 -9.56 -14.87 3.00
N ARG A 89 -10.57 -14.14 3.49
CA ARG A 89 -11.83 -13.88 2.79
C ARG A 89 -11.92 -12.44 2.30
N GLU A 90 -10.77 -11.81 2.11
CA GLU A 90 -10.71 -10.44 1.64
C GLU A 90 -11.25 -10.32 0.22
N ASP A 91 -11.87 -9.19 -0.07
CA ASP A 91 -12.40 -8.86 -1.37
C ASP A 91 -11.29 -8.71 -2.41
N ALA A 92 -11.56 -9.16 -3.63
CA ALA A 92 -10.57 -9.18 -4.69
C ALA A 92 -10.11 -7.77 -5.11
N GLN A 93 -10.95 -6.73 -5.00
CA GLN A 93 -10.53 -5.36 -5.29
C GLN A 93 -9.61 -4.83 -4.19
N VAL A 94 -9.94 -5.08 -2.92
CA VAL A 94 -9.09 -4.73 -1.78
C VAL A 94 -7.71 -5.38 -1.92
N LEU A 95 -7.65 -6.68 -2.19
CA LEU A 95 -6.39 -7.40 -2.38
C LEU A 95 -5.54 -6.83 -3.52
N ARG A 96 -6.15 -6.45 -4.66
CA ARG A 96 -5.41 -5.81 -5.76
C ARG A 96 -4.74 -4.52 -5.32
N GLY A 97 -5.48 -3.63 -4.66
CA GLY A 97 -4.95 -2.37 -4.16
C GLY A 97 -3.81 -2.61 -3.18
N VAL A 98 -4.01 -3.51 -2.20
CA VAL A 98 -2.98 -3.88 -1.21
C VAL A 98 -1.70 -4.39 -1.87
N ILE A 99 -1.81 -5.30 -2.84
CA ILE A 99 -0.66 -5.87 -3.55
C ILE A 99 0.05 -4.80 -4.40
N GLN A 100 -0.70 -3.91 -5.05
CA GLN A 100 -0.14 -2.81 -5.85
C GLN A 100 0.60 -1.79 -4.98
N THR A 101 0.05 -1.43 -3.83
CA THR A 101 0.72 -0.57 -2.85
C THR A 101 1.98 -1.26 -2.34
N ALA A 102 1.91 -2.53 -1.95
CA ALA A 102 3.07 -3.31 -1.50
C ALA A 102 4.17 -3.39 -2.57
N ALA A 103 3.82 -3.53 -3.85
CA ALA A 103 4.78 -3.55 -4.95
C ALA A 103 5.52 -2.21 -5.14
N SER A 104 4.85 -1.09 -4.85
CA SER A 104 5.43 0.25 -4.85
C SER A 104 6.32 0.49 -3.63
N ILE A 105 5.91 -0.03 -2.46
CA ILE A 105 6.64 0.12 -1.20
C ILE A 105 7.88 -0.77 -1.11
N TYR A 106 7.85 -2.00 -1.61
CA TYR A 106 8.94 -2.98 -1.44
C TYR A 106 10.38 -2.44 -1.68
N PRO A 107 10.69 -1.76 -2.80
CA PRO A 107 12.03 -1.18 -3.01
C PRO A 107 12.36 -0.03 -2.06
N LEU A 108 11.35 0.71 -1.59
CA LEU A 108 11.51 1.78 -0.60
C LEU A 108 11.80 1.18 0.79
N ALA A 109 11.12 0.10 1.17
CA ALA A 109 11.36 -0.64 2.40
C ALA A 109 12.78 -1.24 2.42
N LEU A 110 13.22 -1.79 1.29
CA LEU A 110 14.58 -2.33 1.17
C LEU A 110 15.64 -1.23 1.31
N ARG A 111 15.46 -0.07 0.66
CA ARG A 111 16.37 1.06 0.83
C ARG A 111 16.37 1.57 2.28
N TRP A 112 15.18 1.64 2.88
CA TRP A 112 15.01 2.10 4.26
C TRP A 112 15.81 1.24 5.24
N ILE A 113 15.70 -0.09 5.19
CA ILE A 113 16.41 -0.97 6.12
C ILE A 113 17.92 -0.96 5.91
N ILE A 114 18.40 -0.77 4.68
CA ILE A 114 19.84 -0.59 4.40
C ILE A 114 20.38 0.65 5.11
N ASN A 115 19.62 1.74 5.12
CA ASN A 115 20.01 3.00 5.75
C ASN A 115 19.66 3.07 7.26
N ASN A 116 18.71 2.25 7.72
CA ASN A 116 18.16 2.26 9.08
C ASN A 116 18.13 0.83 9.65
N GLY A 117 19.28 0.16 9.73
CA GLY A 117 19.38 -1.25 10.14
C GLY A 117 18.82 -1.58 11.54
N TYR A 118 18.48 -0.58 12.35
CA TYR A 118 17.85 -0.74 13.66
C TYR A 118 16.32 -0.94 13.59
N ASP A 119 15.67 -0.52 12.50
CA ASP A 119 14.20 -0.62 12.34
C ASP A 119 13.81 -1.96 11.70
N THR A 120 14.06 -3.05 12.43
CA THR A 120 13.76 -4.41 11.94
C THR A 120 12.27 -4.64 11.78
N VAL A 121 11.43 -3.97 12.57
CA VAL A 121 9.97 -4.12 12.58
C VAL A 121 9.36 -3.78 11.22
N THR A 122 9.79 -2.67 10.61
CA THR A 122 9.32 -2.28 9.26
C THR A 122 9.66 -3.34 8.22
N TRP A 123 10.87 -3.91 8.29
CA TRP A 123 11.31 -4.94 7.35
C TRP A 123 10.63 -6.29 7.57
N GLU A 124 10.49 -6.74 8.82
CA GLU A 124 9.77 -7.97 9.19
C GLU A 124 8.34 -7.95 8.67
N ARG A 125 7.64 -6.83 8.83
CA ARG A 125 6.30 -6.62 8.27
C ARG A 125 6.28 -6.72 6.75
N MET A 126 7.27 -6.13 6.07
CA MET A 126 7.35 -6.25 4.61
C MET A 126 7.60 -7.69 4.15
N VAL A 127 8.41 -8.44 4.90
CA VAL A 127 8.64 -9.88 4.63
C VAL A 127 7.37 -10.70 4.86
N SER A 128 6.61 -10.42 5.92
CA SER A 128 5.30 -11.03 6.20
C SER A 128 4.31 -10.83 5.04
N ILE A 129 4.13 -9.58 4.60
CA ILE A 129 3.30 -9.24 3.44
C ILE A 129 3.79 -9.97 2.18
N LYS A 130 5.10 -9.98 1.92
CA LYS A 130 5.68 -10.70 0.76
C LYS A 130 5.29 -12.17 0.78
N GLN A 131 5.45 -12.86 1.91
CA GLN A 131 5.09 -14.27 2.04
C GLN A 131 3.59 -14.51 1.80
N LYS A 132 2.74 -13.64 2.34
CA LYS A 132 1.29 -13.75 2.15
C LYS A 132 0.89 -13.55 0.69
N ILE A 133 1.43 -12.55 -0.01
CA ILE A 133 1.14 -12.30 -1.43
C ILE A 133 1.57 -13.47 -2.32
N LEU A 134 2.74 -14.06 -2.04
CA LEU A 134 3.21 -15.24 -2.78
C LEU A 134 2.31 -16.45 -2.56
N ARG A 135 1.77 -16.66 -1.34
CA ARG A 135 0.77 -17.72 -1.09
C ARG A 135 -0.58 -17.45 -1.77
N ILE A 136 -1.00 -16.17 -1.84
CA ILE A 136 -2.24 -15.77 -2.51
C ILE A 136 -2.17 -16.12 -4.01
N TRP A 137 -1.02 -15.95 -4.66
CA TRP A 137 -0.84 -16.18 -6.10
C TRP A 137 -1.42 -17.53 -6.54
N ASP A 138 -1.12 -18.61 -5.81
CA ASP A 138 -1.45 -19.98 -6.19
C ASP A 138 -2.96 -20.18 -6.47
N ASN A 139 -3.82 -19.55 -5.67
CA ASN A 139 -5.28 -19.71 -5.73
C ASN A 139 -6.04 -18.44 -6.11
N ALA A 140 -5.33 -17.36 -6.44
CA ALA A 140 -5.94 -16.06 -6.75
C ALA A 140 -6.80 -16.08 -8.01
N THR A 141 -7.84 -15.23 -8.01
CA THR A 141 -8.58 -14.86 -9.23
C THR A 141 -7.65 -14.22 -10.26
N PRO A 142 -7.97 -14.23 -11.57
CA PRO A 142 -7.06 -13.74 -12.61
C PRO A 142 -6.54 -12.32 -12.37
N SER A 143 -7.38 -11.41 -11.89
CA SER A 143 -7.01 -10.01 -11.65
C SER A 143 -6.05 -9.84 -10.47
N VAL A 144 -6.28 -10.56 -9.36
CA VAL A 144 -5.37 -10.59 -8.20
C VAL A 144 -4.05 -11.26 -8.57
N ARG A 145 -4.10 -12.34 -9.37
CA ARG A 145 -2.91 -13.06 -9.85
C ARG A 145 -1.97 -12.15 -10.66
N ILE A 146 -2.50 -11.28 -11.51
CA ILE A 146 -1.70 -10.29 -12.25
C ILE A 146 -0.98 -9.35 -11.28
N CYS A 147 -1.66 -8.88 -10.24
CA CYS A 147 -1.04 -8.04 -9.20
C CYS A 147 0.08 -8.81 -8.47
N CYS A 148 -0.13 -10.08 -8.10
CA CYS A 148 0.92 -10.92 -7.49
C CYS A 148 2.15 -11.05 -8.40
N ILE A 149 1.97 -11.27 -9.70
CA ILE A 149 3.06 -11.35 -10.68
C ILE A 149 3.85 -10.03 -10.71
N LYS A 150 3.15 -8.89 -10.76
CA LYS A 150 3.80 -7.57 -10.75
C LYS A 150 4.56 -7.30 -9.45
N PHE A 151 4.00 -7.70 -8.31
CA PHE A 151 4.69 -7.65 -7.04
C PHE A 151 5.96 -8.51 -7.06
N ALA A 152 5.88 -9.76 -7.49
CA ALA A 152 7.04 -10.66 -7.58
C ALA A 152 8.12 -10.10 -8.51
N GLN A 153 7.74 -9.51 -9.65
CA GLN A 153 8.68 -8.81 -10.54
C GLN A 153 9.42 -7.68 -9.78
N ARG A 154 8.72 -6.86 -9.01
CA ARG A 154 9.33 -5.78 -8.22
C ARG A 154 10.27 -6.31 -7.14
N VAL A 155 9.91 -7.41 -6.48
CA VAL A 155 10.76 -8.08 -5.50
C VAL A 155 12.06 -8.57 -6.15
N VAL A 156 11.96 -9.28 -7.28
CA VAL A 156 13.14 -9.81 -8.00
C VAL A 156 14.06 -8.67 -8.44
N LEU A 157 13.52 -7.61 -9.05
CA LEU A 157 14.30 -6.44 -9.46
C LEU A 157 15.01 -5.76 -8.28
N ALA A 158 14.35 -5.67 -7.12
CA ALA A 158 14.94 -5.04 -5.93
C ALA A 158 16.02 -5.91 -5.26
N GLN A 159 15.92 -7.24 -5.40
CA GLN A 159 16.81 -8.21 -4.72
C GLN A 159 17.86 -8.85 -5.63
N SER A 160 17.93 -8.42 -6.88
CA SER A 160 18.95 -8.88 -7.83
C SER A 160 19.96 -7.77 -8.08
N ALA A 161 21.23 -8.12 -8.24
CA ALA A 161 22.21 -7.17 -8.72
C ALA A 161 21.84 -6.72 -10.13
N ALA A 162 21.96 -5.42 -10.41
CA ALA A 162 21.86 -4.93 -11.78
C ALA A 162 23.00 -5.57 -12.59
N SER A 163 22.65 -6.29 -13.66
CA SER A 163 23.63 -6.75 -14.64
C SER A 163 24.36 -5.52 -15.18
N GLY A 164 25.68 -5.45 -15.03
CA GLY A 164 26.50 -4.27 -15.35
C GLY A 164 26.50 -3.80 -16.81
N SER A 165 25.58 -4.26 -17.66
CA SER A 165 25.39 -3.82 -19.04
C SER A 165 24.66 -2.49 -19.19
N GLU A 166 24.12 -1.89 -18.12
CA GLU A 166 23.51 -0.55 -18.12
C GLU A 166 24.47 0.58 -17.72
N TYR A 167 25.78 0.32 -17.65
CA TYR A 167 26.78 1.38 -17.47
C TYR A 167 27.41 1.79 -18.81
N ARG A 168 27.13 3.06 -19.18
CA ARG A 168 27.84 3.98 -20.10
C ARG A 168 27.30 4.10 -21.54
N VAL A 169 26.47 5.13 -21.75
CA VAL A 169 26.70 6.17 -22.77
C VAL A 169 26.48 7.52 -22.11
#